data_AF-A0A964QP15-F1
#
_entry.id   AF-A0A964QP15-F1
#
_cell.length_a   1.000
_cell.length_b   1.000
_cell.length_c   1.000
_cell.angle_alpha   90.00
_cell.angle_beta   90.00
_cell.angle_gamma   90.00
#
_symmetry.space_group_name_H-M   'P 1'
#
loop_
_entity.id
_entity.type
_entity.pdbx_description
1 polymer ?
#
loop_
_entity_poly.entity_id
_entity_poly.type
_entity_poly.pdbx_seq_one_letter_code
_entity_poly.pdbx_strand_id
1 'polypeptide(L)'
;MLPILSMIRKEFRQIFRNRQMLFLIFLVPLVQLVLLGNAITTEVKHLKLLVVDLDQSRESAALVRAFAAAQGFDVVGHTADQGQIKEGMKAWQVQLALVIPPHFGRDMERRLQPQLQLVVDGVDGNSAGVALGYARGVLTGFGQAWAQERGLAPVGLHLTRMEEQMWYNPELSSRQYMVPGIVVVLLTLLPMMLSSLSLVREQEIGTLEQLMVTPLTKYQLLLGKLIPFLV
;
A
#
# COMPACT_ATOMS: atom_id res chain seq x y z
N MET A 1 -44.89 6.88 18.18
CA MET A 1 -43.52 6.81 17.61
C MET A 1 -42.61 6.20 18.67
N LEU A 2 -41.76 5.24 18.31
CA LEU A 2 -40.80 4.64 19.25
C LEU A 2 -39.86 5.76 19.80
N PRO A 3 -39.65 5.88 21.12
CA PRO A 3 -38.81 6.93 21.74
C PRO A 3 -37.40 7.05 21.15
N ILE A 4 -36.85 5.92 20.70
CA ILE A 4 -35.55 5.87 20.01
C ILE A 4 -35.55 6.64 18.67
N LEU A 5 -36.65 6.60 17.92
CA LEU A 5 -36.76 7.26 16.61
C LEU A 5 -36.80 8.78 16.76
N SER A 6 -37.42 9.29 17.83
CA SER A 6 -37.39 10.72 18.15
C SER A 6 -35.98 11.19 18.56
N MET A 7 -35.22 10.38 19.29
CA MET A 7 -33.83 10.68 19.63
C MET A 7 -32.95 10.72 18.38
N ILE A 8 -33.05 9.72 17.51
CA ILE A 8 -32.32 9.67 16.22
C ILE A 8 -32.64 10.90 15.38
N ARG A 9 -33.93 11.28 15.27
CA ARG A 9 -34.34 12.47 14.51
C ARG A 9 -33.79 13.77 15.09
N LYS A 10 -33.69 13.89 16.42
CA LYS A 10 -33.07 15.04 17.10
C LYS A 10 -31.58 15.11 16.73
N GLU A 11 -30.86 14.01 16.83
CA GLU A 11 -29.43 13.97 16.51
C GLU A 11 -29.13 14.29 15.05
N PHE A 12 -29.86 13.69 14.09
CA PHE A 12 -29.71 14.06 12.67
C PHE A 12 -29.90 15.56 12.46
N ARG A 13 -30.95 16.14 13.06
CA ARG A 13 -31.19 17.59 12.96
C ARG A 13 -30.05 18.40 13.58
N GLN A 14 -29.46 17.94 14.68
CA GLN A 14 -28.33 18.58 15.34
C GLN A 14 -27.07 18.53 14.48
N ILE A 15 -26.80 17.39 13.83
CA ILE A 15 -25.70 17.19 12.88
C ILE A 15 -25.85 18.15 11.70
N PHE A 16 -26.99 18.11 10.99
CA PHE A 16 -27.21 18.95 9.81
C PHE A 16 -27.25 20.45 10.11
N ARG A 17 -27.67 20.85 11.32
CA ARG A 17 -27.72 22.27 11.70
C ARG A 17 -26.34 22.82 12.08
N ASN A 18 -25.42 21.98 12.56
CA ASN A 18 -24.09 22.41 12.96
C ASN A 18 -23.11 22.32 11.78
N ARG A 19 -22.83 23.47 11.15
CA ARG A 19 -21.87 23.58 10.04
C ARG A 19 -20.48 23.04 10.37
N GLN A 20 -20.02 23.17 11.63
CA GLN A 20 -18.73 22.63 12.06
C GLN A 20 -18.75 21.10 12.08
N MET A 21 -19.86 20.47 12.52
CA MET A 21 -19.98 19.00 12.47
C MET A 21 -20.02 18.50 11.03
N LEU A 22 -20.75 19.17 10.14
CA LEU A 22 -20.76 18.80 8.71
C LEU A 22 -19.36 18.93 8.10
N PHE A 23 -18.62 19.99 8.42
CA PHE A 23 -17.24 20.15 7.96
C PHE A 23 -16.34 19.02 8.47
N LEU A 24 -16.45 18.64 9.74
CA LEU A 24 -15.67 17.54 10.32
C LEU A 24 -16.05 16.17 9.74
N ILE A 25 -17.33 15.93 9.43
CA ILE A 25 -17.81 14.66 8.87
C ILE A 25 -17.39 14.48 7.41
N PHE A 26 -17.33 15.56 6.62
CA PHE A 26 -17.04 15.46 5.18
C PHE A 26 -15.62 15.86 4.80
N LEU A 27 -15.11 16.99 5.31
CA LEU A 27 -13.83 17.52 4.85
C LEU A 27 -12.65 16.77 5.47
N VAL A 28 -12.67 16.51 6.78
CA VAL A 28 -11.56 15.82 7.46
C VAL A 28 -11.31 14.44 6.85
N PRO A 29 -12.32 13.58 6.59
CA PRO A 29 -12.09 12.26 6.02
C PRO A 29 -11.67 12.34 4.55
N LEU A 30 -12.19 13.32 3.80
CA LEU A 30 -11.77 13.54 2.41
C LEU A 30 -10.29 13.94 2.34
N VAL A 31 -9.87 14.90 3.15
CA VAL A 31 -8.47 15.31 3.25
C VAL A 31 -7.61 14.15 3.75
N GLN A 32 -8.07 13.40 4.76
CA GLN A 32 -7.35 12.25 5.28
C GLN A 32 -7.23 11.12 4.24
N LEU A 33 -8.25 10.88 3.42
CA LEU A 33 -8.19 9.90 2.32
C LEU A 33 -7.22 10.37 1.22
N VAL A 34 -7.21 11.66 0.89
CA VAL A 34 -6.25 12.22 -0.06
C VAL A 34 -4.83 12.16 0.51
N LEU A 35 -4.64 12.53 1.78
CA LEU A 35 -3.34 12.50 2.44
C LEU A 35 -2.85 11.06 2.59
N LEU A 36 -3.57 10.18 3.26
CA LEU A 36 -3.15 8.78 3.44
C LEU A 36 -3.10 8.02 2.11
N GLY A 37 -4.03 8.27 1.20
CA GLY A 37 -4.07 7.69 -0.14
C GLY A 37 -2.85 8.03 -1.00
N ASN A 38 -2.22 9.20 -0.77
CA ASN A 38 -1.01 9.63 -1.47
C ASN A 38 0.28 9.53 -0.62
N ALA A 39 0.19 9.52 0.70
CA ALA A 39 1.34 9.56 1.62
C ALA A 39 1.88 8.17 1.97
N ILE A 40 1.12 7.10 1.76
CA ILE A 40 1.61 5.73 1.99
C ILE A 40 2.38 5.28 0.73
N THR A 41 3.53 5.91 0.52
CA THR A 41 4.66 5.25 -0.12
C THR A 41 5.47 4.66 1.03
N THR A 42 5.18 3.41 1.40
CA THR A 42 6.05 2.68 2.31
C THR A 42 7.40 2.55 1.62
N GLU A 43 8.39 3.30 2.09
CA GLU A 43 9.78 3.10 1.71
C GLU A 43 10.16 1.67 2.10
N VAL A 44 10.29 0.79 1.11
CA VAL A 44 10.80 -0.56 1.34
C VAL A 44 12.31 -0.50 1.20
N LYS A 45 13.00 -0.50 2.34
CA LYS A 45 14.47 -0.60 2.43
C LYS A 45 14.82 -2.03 2.84
N HIS A 46 15.96 -2.54 2.40
CA HIS A 46 16.47 -3.86 2.79
C HIS A 46 15.65 -5.06 2.31
N LEU A 47 15.17 -5.00 1.06
CA LEU A 47 14.52 -6.15 0.42
C LEU A 47 15.54 -7.26 0.15
N LYS A 48 15.35 -8.42 0.78
CA LYS A 48 16.21 -9.59 0.55
C LYS A 48 16.03 -10.11 -0.88
N LEU A 49 17.02 -9.85 -1.72
CA LEU A 49 17.04 -10.16 -3.13
C LEU A 49 17.93 -11.39 -3.40
N LEU A 50 17.36 -12.42 -4.00
CA LEU A 50 18.09 -13.53 -4.61
C LEU A 50 18.33 -13.22 -6.08
N VAL A 51 19.56 -13.36 -6.57
CA VAL A 51 19.83 -13.20 -7.99
C VAL A 51 20.04 -14.57 -8.63
N VAL A 52 19.27 -14.86 -9.67
CA VAL A 52 19.43 -16.04 -10.52
C VAL A 52 20.06 -15.60 -11.84
N ASP A 53 21.34 -15.89 -12.02
CA ASP A 53 22.10 -15.51 -13.21
C ASP A 53 22.32 -16.72 -14.13
N LEU A 54 21.56 -16.76 -15.23
CA LEU A 54 21.67 -17.79 -16.26
C LEU A 54 22.69 -17.44 -17.36
N ASP A 55 23.22 -16.21 -17.38
CA ASP A 55 24.14 -15.73 -18.40
C ASP A 55 25.60 -15.80 -17.95
N GLN A 56 25.86 -15.48 -16.67
CA GLN A 56 27.20 -15.47 -16.06
C GLN A 56 28.22 -14.63 -16.83
N SER A 57 27.76 -13.56 -17.48
CA SER A 57 28.59 -12.65 -18.26
C SER A 57 29.14 -11.49 -17.42
N ARG A 58 30.01 -10.69 -18.04
CA ARG A 58 30.50 -9.46 -17.41
C ARG A 58 29.36 -8.45 -17.21
N GLU A 59 28.43 -8.40 -18.15
CA GLU A 59 27.25 -7.53 -18.15
C GLU A 59 26.27 -7.95 -17.04
N SER A 60 25.99 -9.25 -16.90
CA SER A 60 25.13 -9.74 -15.81
C SER A 60 25.75 -9.44 -14.44
N ALA A 61 27.05 -9.70 -14.26
CA ALA A 61 27.77 -9.39 -13.03
C ALA A 61 27.84 -7.88 -12.73
N ALA A 62 27.85 -7.01 -13.75
CA ALA A 62 27.76 -5.57 -13.58
C ALA A 62 26.35 -5.15 -13.11
N LEU A 63 25.32 -5.79 -13.66
CA LEU A 63 23.94 -5.55 -13.24
C LEU A 63 23.69 -5.98 -11.79
N VAL A 64 24.19 -7.15 -11.38
CA VAL A 64 24.11 -7.61 -9.97
C VAL A 64 24.73 -6.60 -9.03
N ARG A 65 25.89 -6.03 -9.39
CA ARG A 65 26.55 -4.98 -8.61
C ARG A 65 25.74 -3.69 -8.54
N ALA A 66 25.04 -3.31 -9.60
CA ALA A 66 24.15 -2.16 -9.58
C ALA A 66 22.97 -2.35 -8.60
N PHE A 67 22.40 -3.56 -8.55
CA PHE A 67 21.39 -3.91 -7.55
C PHE A 67 21.94 -3.95 -6.13
N ALA A 68 23.13 -4.52 -5.92
CA ALA A 68 23.78 -4.55 -4.61
C ALA A 68 24.20 -3.15 -4.10
N ALA A 69 24.48 -2.21 -4.99
CA ALA A 69 24.80 -0.83 -4.64
C ALA A 69 23.54 0.02 -4.36
N ALA A 70 22.35 -0.44 -4.77
CA ALA A 70 21.11 0.28 -4.56
C ALA A 70 20.62 0.07 -3.11
N GLN A 71 20.32 1.18 -2.41
CA GLN A 71 19.89 1.14 -0.99
C GLN A 71 18.54 0.43 -0.72
N GLY A 72 17.84 -0.02 -1.77
CA GLY A 72 16.58 -0.74 -1.67
C GLY A 72 16.71 -2.25 -1.53
N PHE A 73 17.86 -2.84 -1.88
CA PHE A 73 18.02 -4.29 -2.00
C PHE A 73 19.22 -4.80 -1.20
N ASP A 74 19.00 -5.86 -0.44
CA ASP A 74 20.06 -6.65 0.20
C ASP A 74 20.23 -7.93 -0.60
N VAL A 75 21.31 -8.05 -1.38
CA VAL A 75 21.58 -9.26 -2.17
C VAL A 75 22.04 -10.37 -1.22
N VAL A 76 21.15 -11.33 -0.95
CA VAL A 76 21.39 -12.42 0.02
C VAL A 76 21.98 -13.68 -0.62
N GLY A 77 21.93 -13.81 -1.94
CA GLY A 77 22.45 -14.97 -2.65
C GLY A 77 22.53 -14.79 -4.16
N HIS A 78 23.38 -15.60 -4.76
CA HIS A 78 23.59 -15.67 -6.20
C HIS A 78 23.59 -17.14 -6.62
N THR A 79 22.70 -17.53 -7.53
CA THR A 79 22.52 -18.92 -7.96
C THR A 79 22.25 -19.02 -9.46
N ALA A 80 22.43 -20.20 -10.03
CA ALA A 80 22.03 -20.51 -11.42
C ALA A 80 20.75 -21.36 -11.46
N ASP A 81 20.22 -21.75 -10.31
CA ASP A 81 19.05 -22.62 -10.19
C ASP A 81 17.81 -21.82 -9.81
N GLN A 82 16.83 -21.77 -10.72
CA GLN A 82 15.53 -21.13 -10.46
C GLN A 82 14.71 -21.86 -9.37
N GLY A 83 14.96 -23.14 -9.11
CA GLY A 83 14.28 -23.91 -8.06
C GLY A 83 14.45 -23.30 -6.67
N GLN A 84 15.62 -22.69 -6.42
CA GLN A 84 15.96 -22.05 -5.15
C GLN A 84 15.12 -20.79 -4.85
N ILE A 85 14.49 -20.18 -5.87
CA ILE A 85 13.56 -19.06 -5.65
C ILE A 85 12.41 -19.51 -4.75
N LYS A 86 11.77 -20.63 -5.09
CA LYS A 86 10.61 -21.15 -4.34
C LYS A 86 11.00 -21.60 -2.94
N GLU A 87 12.15 -22.26 -2.80
CA GLU A 87 12.63 -22.73 -1.50
C GLU A 87 13.00 -21.55 -0.58
N GLY A 88 13.72 -20.55 -1.11
CA GLY A 88 14.12 -19.35 -0.38
C GLY A 88 12.92 -18.49 0.04
N MET A 89 11.90 -18.38 -0.81
CA MET A 89 10.66 -17.68 -0.48
C MET A 89 9.85 -18.44 0.59
N LYS A 90 9.66 -19.75 0.46
CA LYS A 90 8.98 -20.58 1.48
C LYS A 90 9.67 -20.52 2.85
N ALA A 91 10.99 -20.42 2.86
CA ALA A 91 11.79 -20.31 4.08
C ALA A 91 11.85 -18.88 4.67
N TRP A 92 11.17 -17.90 4.06
CA TRP A 92 11.23 -16.47 4.44
C TRP A 92 12.65 -15.87 4.41
N GLN A 93 13.56 -16.49 3.67
CA GLN A 93 14.95 -16.05 3.52
C GLN A 93 15.11 -15.06 2.35
N VAL A 94 14.21 -15.14 1.36
CA VAL A 94 14.20 -14.33 0.16
C VAL A 94 12.81 -13.72 0.01
N GLN A 95 12.73 -12.42 -0.26
CA GLN A 95 11.47 -11.71 -0.52
C GLN A 95 11.29 -11.43 -2.01
N LEU A 96 12.41 -11.26 -2.73
CA LEU A 96 12.44 -11.01 -4.16
C LEU A 96 13.49 -11.87 -4.85
N ALA A 97 13.23 -12.25 -6.10
CA ALA A 97 14.23 -12.84 -6.96
C ALA A 97 14.33 -12.12 -8.30
N LEU A 98 15.55 -11.78 -8.72
CA LEU A 98 15.85 -11.27 -10.05
C LEU A 98 16.42 -12.41 -10.90
N VAL A 99 15.76 -12.72 -12.00
CA VAL A 99 16.19 -13.74 -12.97
C VAL A 99 16.74 -13.04 -14.20
N ILE A 100 18.02 -13.24 -14.46
CA ILE A 100 18.72 -12.76 -15.66
C ILE A 100 18.65 -13.87 -16.71
N PRO A 101 18.11 -13.60 -17.92
CA PRO A 101 17.97 -14.62 -18.96
C PRO A 101 19.34 -15.06 -19.49
N PRO A 102 19.45 -16.27 -20.07
CA PRO A 102 20.67 -16.65 -20.78
C PRO A 102 20.92 -15.68 -21.93
N HIS A 103 22.20 -15.42 -22.22
CA HIS A 103 22.64 -14.54 -23.31
C HIS A 103 22.38 -13.04 -23.11
N PHE A 104 22.07 -12.62 -21.88
CA PHE A 104 21.85 -11.22 -21.52
C PHE A 104 22.94 -10.27 -22.03
N GLY A 105 24.23 -10.58 -21.80
CA GLY A 105 25.33 -9.73 -22.24
C GLY A 105 25.42 -9.59 -23.76
N ARG A 106 25.21 -10.71 -24.47
CA ARG A 106 25.17 -10.72 -25.93
C ARG A 106 23.98 -9.93 -26.48
N ASP A 107 22.83 -10.02 -25.84
CA ASP A 107 21.62 -9.30 -26.26
C ASP A 107 21.71 -7.81 -25.94
N MET A 108 22.42 -7.43 -24.87
CA MET A 108 22.79 -6.04 -24.58
C MET A 108 23.70 -5.47 -25.68
N GLU A 109 24.76 -6.18 -26.06
CA GLU A 109 25.67 -5.77 -27.14
C GLU A 109 24.95 -5.62 -28.49
N ARG A 110 24.03 -6.55 -28.78
CA ARG A 110 23.19 -6.53 -29.99
C ARG A 110 22.03 -5.55 -29.91
N ARG A 111 21.85 -4.87 -28.76
CA ARG A 111 20.75 -3.94 -28.47
C ARG A 111 19.35 -4.54 -28.66
N LEU A 112 19.20 -5.82 -28.36
CA LEU A 112 17.94 -6.56 -28.48
C LEU A 112 16.99 -6.37 -27.28
N GLN A 113 17.29 -5.42 -26.38
CA GLN A 113 16.45 -5.06 -25.23
C GLN A 113 16.04 -6.28 -24.38
N PRO A 114 17.01 -6.96 -23.75
CA PRO A 114 16.75 -8.22 -23.05
C PRO A 114 15.70 -8.05 -21.94
N GLN A 115 14.87 -9.08 -21.80
CA GLN A 115 13.80 -9.14 -20.80
C GLN A 115 14.33 -9.80 -19.53
N LEU A 116 14.35 -9.07 -18.43
CA LEU A 116 14.63 -9.62 -17.12
C LEU A 116 13.34 -9.98 -16.41
N GLN A 117 13.41 -10.97 -15.53
CA GLN A 117 12.25 -11.37 -14.75
C GLN A 117 12.45 -11.03 -13.28
N LEU A 118 11.46 -10.38 -12.69
CA LEU A 118 11.41 -10.11 -11.25
C LEU A 118 10.27 -10.91 -10.63
N VAL A 119 10.61 -11.77 -9.69
CA VAL A 119 9.67 -12.56 -8.88
C VAL A 119 9.60 -11.90 -7.51
N VAL A 120 8.40 -11.62 -7.02
CA VAL A 120 8.19 -10.95 -5.74
C VAL A 120 7.12 -11.71 -4.98
N ASP A 121 7.34 -11.91 -3.67
CA ASP A 121 6.30 -12.43 -2.80
C ASP A 121 5.08 -11.49 -2.79
N GLY A 122 3.95 -12.00 -3.29
CA GLY A 122 2.70 -11.27 -3.43
C GLY A 122 1.88 -11.16 -2.14
N VAL A 123 2.35 -11.65 -0.99
CA VAL A 123 1.63 -11.53 0.29
C VAL A 123 1.38 -10.05 0.65
N ASP A 124 2.34 -9.17 0.35
CA ASP A 124 2.18 -7.72 0.45
C ASP A 124 2.26 -7.06 -0.93
N GLY A 125 1.10 -6.83 -1.54
CA GLY A 125 1.00 -6.21 -2.86
C GLY A 125 1.55 -4.77 -2.92
N ASN A 126 1.56 -4.06 -1.80
CA ASN A 126 2.11 -2.71 -1.75
C ASN A 126 3.64 -2.75 -1.77
N SER A 127 4.25 -3.64 -0.96
CA SER A 127 5.69 -3.88 -1.00
C SER A 127 6.15 -4.38 -2.37
N ALA A 128 5.37 -5.24 -3.03
CA ALA A 128 5.66 -5.71 -4.38
C ALA A 128 5.63 -4.59 -5.44
N GLY A 129 4.64 -3.68 -5.35
CA GLY A 129 4.55 -2.52 -6.23
C GLY A 129 5.73 -1.55 -6.07
N VAL A 130 6.12 -1.25 -4.82
CA VAL A 130 7.27 -0.40 -4.53
C VAL A 130 8.57 -1.05 -5.03
N ALA A 131 8.79 -2.33 -4.74
CA ALA A 131 9.98 -3.03 -5.16
C ALA A 131 10.16 -3.07 -6.69
N LEU A 132 9.06 -3.22 -7.43
CA LEU A 132 9.06 -3.13 -8.89
C LEU A 132 9.49 -1.74 -9.37
N GLY A 133 9.03 -0.67 -8.71
CA GLY A 133 9.44 0.71 -9.01
C GLY A 133 10.94 0.92 -8.80
N TYR A 134 11.48 0.45 -7.67
CA TYR A 134 12.92 0.52 -7.38
C TYR A 134 13.74 -0.28 -8.39
N ALA A 135 13.33 -1.51 -8.71
CA ALA A 135 14.01 -2.35 -9.69
C ALA A 135 14.03 -1.71 -11.09
N ARG A 136 12.92 -1.09 -11.52
CA ARG A 136 12.87 -0.30 -12.77
C ARG A 136 13.85 0.87 -12.75
N GLY A 137 13.95 1.57 -11.62
CA GLY A 137 14.91 2.67 -11.44
C GLY A 137 16.36 2.20 -11.60
N VAL A 138 16.73 1.10 -10.93
CA VAL A 138 18.07 0.48 -11.04
C VAL A 138 18.37 0.07 -12.49
N LEU A 139 17.43 -0.60 -13.17
CA LEU A 139 17.60 -1.03 -14.56
C LEU A 139 17.73 0.13 -15.53
N THR A 140 16.93 1.18 -15.35
CA THR A 140 17.01 2.40 -16.17
C THR A 140 18.36 3.08 -16.00
N GLY A 141 18.83 3.23 -14.76
CA GLY A 141 20.15 3.78 -14.45
C GLY A 141 21.29 2.93 -15.02
N PHE A 142 21.20 1.61 -14.89
CA PHE A 142 22.18 0.68 -15.46
C PHE A 142 22.23 0.77 -17.00
N GLY A 143 21.08 0.75 -17.67
CA GLY A 143 21.01 0.86 -19.13
C GLY A 143 21.57 2.18 -19.66
N GLN A 144 21.36 3.29 -18.93
CA GLN A 144 21.94 4.59 -19.24
C GLN A 144 23.46 4.59 -19.04
N ALA A 145 23.95 4.12 -17.90
CA ALA A 145 25.38 4.06 -17.60
C ALA A 145 26.13 3.17 -18.59
N TRP A 146 25.60 1.99 -18.90
CA TRP A 146 26.17 1.04 -19.86
C TRP A 146 26.30 1.65 -21.26
N ALA A 147 25.32 2.44 -21.68
CA ALA A 147 25.33 3.13 -22.96
C ALA A 147 26.30 4.32 -22.98
N GLN A 148 26.34 5.10 -21.90
CA GLN A 148 27.24 6.25 -21.74
C GLN A 148 28.71 5.84 -21.81
N GLU A 149 29.11 4.75 -21.14
CA GLU A 149 30.47 4.19 -21.20
C GLU A 149 30.91 3.82 -22.62
N ARG A 150 29.94 3.51 -23.51
CA ARG A 150 30.19 3.07 -24.88
C ARG A 150 29.93 4.16 -25.93
N GLY A 151 29.55 5.37 -25.51
CA GLY A 151 29.17 6.45 -26.42
C GLY A 151 27.91 6.15 -27.25
N LEU A 152 27.00 5.34 -26.72
CA LEU A 152 25.81 4.84 -27.40
C LEU A 152 24.52 5.46 -26.84
N ALA A 153 23.43 5.34 -27.59
CA ALA A 153 22.09 5.63 -27.08
C ALA A 153 21.66 4.57 -26.03
N PRO A 154 20.86 4.94 -25.01
CA PRO A 154 20.40 4.03 -23.97
C PRO A 154 19.68 2.80 -24.52
N VAL A 155 20.00 1.61 -24.00
CA VAL A 155 19.27 0.38 -24.28
C VAL A 155 18.17 0.20 -23.23
N GLY A 156 16.93 0.00 -23.67
CA GLY A 156 15.81 -0.28 -22.78
C GLY A 156 15.90 -1.68 -22.20
N LEU A 157 15.88 -1.79 -20.88
CA LEU A 157 15.75 -3.06 -20.16
C LEU A 157 14.30 -3.22 -19.71
N HIS A 158 13.68 -4.33 -20.08
CA HIS A 158 12.29 -4.59 -19.77
C HIS A 158 12.18 -5.60 -18.63
N LEU A 159 11.38 -5.27 -17.62
CA LEU A 159 10.99 -6.23 -16.60
C LEU A 159 9.73 -6.96 -17.05
N THR A 160 9.88 -8.25 -17.32
CA THR A 160 8.77 -9.17 -17.49
C THR A 160 8.38 -9.72 -16.13
N ARG A 161 7.15 -9.44 -15.70
CA ARG A 161 6.65 -9.90 -14.42
C ARG A 161 6.37 -11.40 -14.50
N MET A 162 7.01 -12.22 -13.67
CA MET A 162 6.48 -13.56 -13.42
C MET A 162 5.28 -13.37 -12.49
N GLU A 163 4.10 -13.66 -13.00
CA GLU A 163 2.93 -13.89 -12.17
C GLU A 163 3.19 -15.16 -11.34
N GLU A 164 3.73 -15.00 -10.13
CA GLU A 164 3.16 -15.84 -9.07
C GLU A 164 1.72 -15.37 -8.94
N GLN A 165 0.79 -16.27 -9.26
CA GLN A 165 -0.64 -16.02 -9.13
C GLN A 165 -0.90 -15.47 -7.72
N MET A 166 -1.09 -14.16 -7.60
CA MET A 166 -1.81 -13.60 -6.48
C MET A 166 -3.25 -14.03 -6.69
N TRP A 167 -3.70 -15.09 -6.01
CA TRP A 167 -5.08 -15.58 -6.10
C TRP A 167 -6.12 -14.48 -5.76
N TYR A 168 -5.68 -13.36 -5.15
CA TYR A 168 -6.53 -12.25 -4.71
C TYR A 168 -6.26 -10.88 -5.35
N ASN A 169 -5.16 -10.62 -6.08
CA ASN A 169 -4.93 -9.29 -6.69
C ASN A 169 -3.93 -9.27 -7.87
N PRO A 170 -4.40 -9.55 -9.10
CA PRO A 170 -3.56 -9.55 -10.30
C PRO A 170 -2.90 -8.19 -10.63
N GLU A 171 -3.53 -7.07 -10.25
CA GLU A 171 -3.14 -5.73 -10.74
C GLU A 171 -2.14 -4.97 -9.85
N LEU A 172 -1.77 -5.46 -8.65
CA LEU A 172 -0.88 -4.77 -7.70
C LEU A 172 -1.24 -3.30 -7.44
N SER A 173 -2.51 -2.91 -7.58
CA SER A 173 -2.92 -1.54 -7.34
C SER A 173 -3.07 -1.29 -5.84
N SER A 174 -2.07 -0.67 -5.19
CA SER A 174 -2.15 -0.25 -3.78
C SER A 174 -3.40 0.59 -3.50
N ARG A 175 -3.89 1.32 -4.50
CA ARG A 175 -5.10 2.15 -4.41
C ARG A 175 -6.38 1.32 -4.22
N GLN A 176 -6.45 0.10 -4.77
CA GLN A 176 -7.62 -0.79 -4.66
C GLN A 176 -7.71 -1.49 -3.29
N TYR A 177 -6.59 -1.68 -2.58
CA TYR A 177 -6.56 -2.26 -1.23
C TYR A 177 -6.73 -1.23 -0.12
N MET A 178 -6.05 -0.09 -0.27
CA MET A 178 -5.91 0.87 0.83
C MET A 178 -7.15 1.74 0.99
N VAL A 179 -7.85 2.06 -0.11
CA VAL A 179 -9.08 2.85 -0.05
C VAL A 179 -10.16 2.15 0.80
N PRO A 180 -10.50 0.86 0.58
CA PRO A 180 -11.42 0.14 1.47
C PRO A 180 -10.94 0.10 2.93
N GLY A 181 -9.64 -0.15 3.18
CA GLY A 181 -9.09 -0.21 4.54
C GLY A 181 -9.19 1.12 5.28
N ILE A 182 -8.84 2.23 4.62
CA ILE A 182 -8.98 3.58 5.18
C ILE A 182 -10.46 3.88 5.43
N VAL A 183 -11.37 3.50 4.52
CA VAL A 183 -12.82 3.69 4.73
C VAL A 183 -13.29 2.97 6.01
N VAL A 184 -12.87 1.73 6.25
CA VAL A 184 -13.22 1.00 7.49
C VAL A 184 -12.69 1.71 8.74
N VAL A 185 -11.46 2.21 8.69
CA VAL A 185 -10.86 2.97 9.81
C VAL A 185 -11.62 4.29 10.04
N LEU A 186 -12.00 4.99 8.97
CA LEU A 186 -12.77 6.22 9.08
C LEU A 186 -14.17 5.96 9.64
N LEU A 187 -14.87 4.93 9.15
CA LEU A 187 -16.20 4.52 9.62
C LEU A 187 -16.19 4.04 11.09
N THR A 188 -15.04 3.64 11.63
CA THR A 188 -14.94 3.24 13.04
C THR A 188 -14.52 4.41 13.94
N LEU A 189 -13.51 5.18 13.55
CA LEU A 189 -12.97 6.25 14.38
C LEU A 189 -13.86 7.51 14.38
N LEU A 190 -14.43 7.91 13.24
CA LEU A 190 -15.21 9.16 13.18
C LEU A 190 -16.48 9.10 14.02
N PRO A 191 -17.33 8.04 13.94
CA PRO A 191 -18.52 7.96 14.79
C PRO A 191 -18.14 7.89 16.27
N MET A 192 -17.05 7.20 16.61
CA MET A 192 -16.56 7.11 17.97
C MET A 192 -16.14 8.48 18.52
N MET A 193 -15.34 9.24 17.78
CA MET A 193 -14.90 10.58 18.19
C MET A 193 -16.07 11.56 18.26
N LEU A 194 -16.95 11.59 17.26
CA LEU A 194 -18.10 12.49 17.23
C LEU A 194 -19.12 12.18 18.32
N SER A 195 -19.37 10.90 18.59
CA SER A 195 -20.23 10.47 19.70
C SER A 195 -19.64 10.85 21.05
N SER A 196 -18.33 10.69 21.23
CA SER A 196 -17.61 11.12 22.45
C SER A 196 -17.70 12.64 22.66
N LEU A 197 -17.41 13.43 21.63
CA LEU A 197 -17.50 14.90 21.69
C LEU A 197 -18.94 15.37 21.94
N SER A 198 -19.94 14.71 21.31
CA SER A 198 -21.35 15.00 21.56
C SER A 198 -21.74 14.70 23.01
N LEU A 199 -21.26 13.58 23.57
CA LEU A 199 -21.50 13.22 24.97
C LEU A 199 -20.88 14.22 25.95
N VAL A 200 -19.61 14.58 25.75
CA VAL A 200 -18.90 15.56 26.59
C VAL A 200 -19.60 16.92 26.52
N ARG A 201 -19.96 17.37 25.31
CA ARG A 201 -20.67 18.65 25.13
C ARG A 201 -22.02 18.66 25.83
N GLU A 202 -22.76 17.56 25.79
CA GLU A 202 -24.04 17.47 26.51
C GLU A 202 -23.87 17.45 28.03
N GLN A 203 -22.74 16.93 28.53
CA GLN A 203 -22.38 16.99 29.94
C GLN A 203 -22.03 18.43 30.35
N GLU A 204 -21.25 19.16 29.54
CA GLU A 204 -20.88 20.56 29.80
C GLU A 204 -22.07 21.52 29.80
N ILE A 205 -23.05 21.30 28.91
CA ILE A 205 -24.25 22.14 28.78
C ILE A 205 -25.36 21.69 29.76
N GLY A 206 -25.15 20.61 30.53
CA GLY A 206 -26.10 20.10 31.52
C GLY A 206 -27.33 19.38 30.93
N THR A 207 -27.39 19.21 29.61
CA THR A 207 -28.48 18.49 28.93
C THR A 207 -28.48 16.98 29.20
N LEU A 208 -27.34 16.43 29.64
CA LEU A 208 -27.23 15.03 30.02
C LEU A 208 -28.20 14.67 31.16
N GLU A 209 -28.33 15.55 32.16
CA GLU A 209 -29.22 15.35 33.31
C GLU A 209 -30.69 15.35 32.87
N GLN A 210 -31.07 16.27 31.96
CA GLN A 210 -32.42 16.32 31.39
C GLN A 210 -32.75 15.05 30.59
N LEU A 211 -31.78 14.50 29.86
CA LEU A 211 -31.95 13.25 29.12
C LEU A 211 -32.14 12.04 30.06
N MET A 212 -31.54 12.05 31.25
CA MET A 212 -31.70 10.97 32.23
C MET A 212 -33.11 10.91 32.85
N VAL A 213 -33.87 12.02 32.81
CA VAL A 213 -35.27 12.07 33.29
C VAL A 213 -36.28 11.68 32.20
N THR A 214 -35.84 11.56 30.94
CA THR A 214 -36.71 11.09 29.85
C THR A 214 -36.97 9.57 29.95
N PRO A 215 -38.11 9.06 29.43
CA PRO A 215 -38.44 7.63 29.46
C PRO A 215 -37.62 6.80 28.44
N LEU A 216 -36.32 7.06 28.33
CA LEU A 216 -35.36 6.34 27.48
C LEU A 216 -34.51 5.40 28.35
N THR A 217 -34.36 4.16 27.91
CA THR A 217 -33.41 3.24 28.56
C THR A 217 -31.96 3.59 28.17
N LYS A 218 -30.99 3.22 29.01
CA LYS A 218 -29.55 3.50 28.77
C LYS A 218 -29.08 3.05 27.37
N TYR A 219 -29.53 1.87 26.92
CA TYR A 219 -29.21 1.35 25.59
C TYR A 219 -29.87 2.15 24.47
N GLN A 220 -31.10 2.64 24.65
CA GLN A 220 -31.78 3.48 23.66
C GLN A 220 -31.10 4.85 23.51
N LEU A 221 -30.59 5.41 24.61
CA LEU A 221 -29.80 6.65 24.58
C LEU A 221 -28.49 6.46 23.81
N LEU A 222 -27.76 5.37 24.10
CA LEU A 222 -26.50 5.04 23.42
C LEU A 222 -26.73 4.78 21.92
N LEU A 223 -27.68 3.90 21.57
CA LEU A 223 -28.00 3.59 20.18
C LEU A 223 -28.53 4.82 19.42
N GLY A 224 -29.36 5.64 20.06
CA GLY A 224 -29.89 6.86 19.48
C GLY A 224 -28.81 7.90 19.13
N LYS A 225 -27.68 7.88 19.84
CA LYS A 225 -26.50 8.72 19.53
C LYS A 225 -25.55 8.10 18.52
N LEU A 226 -25.45 6.77 18.45
CA LEU A 226 -24.53 6.08 17.54
C LEU A 226 -25.09 5.94 16.12
N ILE A 227 -26.38 5.59 15.99
CA ILE A 227 -27.05 5.36 14.70
C ILE A 227 -26.89 6.53 13.71
N PRO A 228 -27.04 7.81 14.12
CA PRO A 228 -26.90 8.96 13.21
C PRO A 228 -25.52 9.12 12.56
N PHE A 229 -24.48 8.50 13.10
CA PHE A 229 -23.12 8.56 12.55
C PHE A 229 -22.73 7.30 11.77
N LEU A 230 -23.54 6.23 11.83
CA LEU A 230 -23.33 4.96 11.12
C LEU A 230 -24.05 4.90 9.76
N VAL A 231 -25.07 5.75 9.56
CA VAL A 231 -25.93 5.82 8.37
C VAL A 231 -25.69 7.13 7.65
#